data_AF-A0A2U1KC43-F1
#
_entry.id   AF-A0A2U1KC43-F1
#
_cell.length_a   1.000
_cell.length_b   1.000
_cell.length_c   1.000
_cell.angle_alpha   90.00
_cell.angle_beta   90.00
_cell.angle_gamma   90.00
#
_symmetry.space_group_name_H-M   'P 1'
#
loop_
_entity.id
_entity.type
_entity.pdbx_description
1 polymer ?
#
loop_
_entity_poly.entity_id
_entity_poly.type
_entity_poly.pdbx_seq_one_letter_code
_entity_poly.pdbx_strand_id
1 'polypeptide(L)'
;MEEAEKELERRSKFLSNLIQRKKENDQQSLHQQLNIKVKASDMPIVLQNKAFQCAKDHVDSMSSGNGIKIDSKKLALALKKQSTNLSFPVEITSIARSDVV
;
A
#
# COMPACT_ATOMS: atom_id res chain seq x y z
N MET A 1 -8.17 42.91 -13.39
CA MET A 1 -8.61 42.03 -12.27
C MET A 1 -8.82 40.61 -12.80
N GLU A 2 -9.59 40.44 -13.88
CA GLU A 2 -9.90 39.14 -14.50
C GLU A 2 -8.69 38.32 -15.01
N GLU A 3 -7.66 38.95 -15.59
CA GLU A 3 -6.46 38.23 -16.06
C GLU A 3 -5.62 37.63 -14.93
N ALA A 4 -5.53 38.33 -13.79
CA ALA A 4 -4.80 37.87 -12.63
C ALA A 4 -5.47 36.64 -12.01
N GLU A 5 -6.80 36.60 -12.02
CA GLU A 5 -7.60 35.46 -11.53
C GLU A 5 -7.43 34.23 -12.44
N LYS A 6 -7.45 34.41 -13.77
CA LYS A 6 -7.21 33.33 -14.75
C LYS A 6 -5.82 32.72 -14.60
N GLU A 7 -4.80 33.56 -14.42
CA GLU A 7 -3.44 33.09 -14.20
C GLU A 7 -3.29 32.37 -12.84
N LEU A 8 -3.95 32.88 -11.80
CA LEU A 8 -3.96 32.21 -10.49
C LEU A 8 -4.64 30.83 -10.58
N GLU A 9 -5.75 30.72 -11.30
CA GLU A 9 -6.45 29.45 -11.51
C GLU A 9 -5.58 28.47 -12.30
N ARG A 10 -4.88 28.93 -13.34
CA ARG A 10 -3.92 28.12 -14.10
C ARG A 10 -2.79 27.60 -13.22
N ARG A 11 -2.20 28.46 -12.39
CA ARG A 11 -1.13 28.09 -11.45
C ARG A 11 -1.62 27.11 -10.39
N SER A 12 -2.82 27.34 -9.86
CA SER A 12 -3.46 26.45 -8.89
C SER A 12 -3.63 25.05 -9.46
N LYS A 13 -4.23 24.93 -10.65
CA LYS A 13 -4.40 23.64 -11.36
C LYS A 13 -3.06 22.95 -11.64
N PHE A 14 -2.05 23.70 -12.09
CA PHE A 14 -0.72 23.16 -12.34
C PHE A 14 -0.07 22.61 -11.06
N LEU A 15 -0.16 23.35 -9.95
CA LEU A 15 0.38 22.94 -8.66
C LEU A 15 -0.35 21.70 -8.11
N SER A 16 -1.69 21.67 -8.17
CA SER A 16 -2.48 20.49 -7.78
C SER A 16 -2.07 19.25 -8.58
N ASN A 17 -1.88 19.38 -9.89
CA ASN A 17 -1.43 18.28 -10.75
C ASN A 17 0.02 17.82 -10.42
N LEU A 18 0.92 18.73 -10.05
CA LEU A 18 2.27 18.37 -9.60
C LEU A 18 2.23 17.59 -8.29
N ILE A 19 1.44 18.06 -7.32
CA ILE A 19 1.28 17.41 -6.01
C ILE A 19 0.68 16.01 -6.19
N GLN A 20 -0.33 15.88 -7.04
CA GLN A 20 -0.95 14.58 -7.32
C GLN A 20 0.06 13.59 -7.91
N ARG A 21 0.81 13.99 -8.94
CA ARG A 21 1.85 13.14 -9.55
C ARG A 21 2.96 12.76 -8.57
N LYS A 22 3.39 13.69 -7.72
CA LYS A 22 4.37 13.43 -6.64
C LYS A 22 3.84 12.36 -5.68
N LYS A 23 2.59 12.49 -5.23
CA LYS A 23 1.95 11.52 -4.34
C LYS A 23 1.86 10.15 -4.99
N GLU A 24 1.42 10.05 -6.24
CA GLU A 24 1.34 8.78 -6.97
C GLU A 24 2.72 8.10 -7.08
N ASN A 25 3.77 8.88 -7.35
CA ASN A 25 5.13 8.36 -7.43
C ASN A 25 5.68 7.89 -6.06
N ASP A 26 5.43 8.66 -5.00
CA ASP A 26 5.83 8.27 -3.65
C ASP A 26 5.07 7.00 -3.20
N GLN A 27 3.81 6.85 -3.59
CA GLN A 27 3.01 5.64 -3.30
C GLN A 27 3.54 4.41 -4.06
N GLN A 28 3.97 4.57 -5.31
CA GLN A 28 4.66 3.49 -6.05
C GLN A 28 5.99 3.11 -5.40
N SER A 29 6.75 4.07 -4.86
CA SER A 29 8.00 3.77 -4.15
C SER A 29 7.77 2.96 -2.88
N LEU A 30 6.66 3.20 -2.15
CA LEU A 30 6.30 2.40 -0.96
C LEU A 30 5.99 0.95 -1.33
N HIS A 31 5.26 0.72 -2.41
CA HIS A 31 5.00 -0.64 -2.89
C HIS A 31 6.31 -1.37 -3.27
N GLN A 32 7.26 -0.64 -3.86
CA GLN A 32 8.57 -1.17 -4.22
C GLN A 32 9.43 -1.48 -2.98
N GLN A 33 9.43 -0.61 -1.96
CA GLN A 33 10.12 -0.86 -0.68
C GLN A 33 9.57 -2.07 0.08
N LEU A 34 8.29 -2.39 -0.12
CA LEU A 34 7.65 -3.54 0.50
C LEU A 34 7.76 -4.82 -0.35
N ASN A 35 8.39 -4.76 -1.53
CA ASN A 35 8.44 -5.87 -2.51
C ASN A 35 7.05 -6.45 -2.83
N ILE A 36 6.01 -5.60 -2.88
CA ILE A 36 4.62 -6.01 -3.11
C ILE A 36 4.19 -5.58 -4.50
N LYS A 37 3.66 -6.54 -5.27
CA LYS A 37 3.05 -6.30 -6.57
C LYS A 37 1.55 -6.55 -6.51
N VAL A 38 0.77 -5.48 -6.63
CA VAL A 38 -0.69 -5.55 -6.68
C VAL A 38 -1.12 -5.92 -8.10
N LYS A 39 -1.90 -7.00 -8.25
CA LYS A 39 -2.44 -7.44 -9.55
C LYS A 39 -3.80 -6.81 -9.87
N ALA A 40 -4.64 -6.67 -8.86
CA ALA A 40 -5.94 -6.00 -8.91
C ALA A 40 -6.30 -5.59 -7.48
N SER A 41 -6.93 -4.43 -7.32
CA SER A 41 -7.47 -3.99 -6.04
C SER A 41 -8.49 -2.87 -6.26
N ASP A 42 -9.68 -3.04 -5.70
CA ASP A 42 -10.70 -1.98 -5.61
C ASP A 42 -10.50 -1.09 -4.37
N MET A 43 -9.43 -1.33 -3.60
CA MET A 43 -9.15 -0.64 -2.34
C MET A 43 -8.37 0.66 -2.60
N PRO A 44 -8.71 1.79 -1.95
CA PRO A 44 -7.93 3.01 -2.08
C PRO A 44 -6.46 2.81 -1.69
N ILE A 45 -5.54 3.45 -2.40
CA ILE A 45 -4.08 3.25 -2.22
C ILE A 45 -3.59 3.48 -0.78
N VAL A 46 -4.19 4.44 -0.07
CA VAL A 46 -3.90 4.73 1.33
C VAL A 46 -4.21 3.53 2.23
N LEU A 47 -5.27 2.79 1.90
CA LEU A 47 -5.71 1.63 2.64
C LEU A 47 -4.92 0.37 2.21
N GLN A 48 -4.49 0.29 0.94
CA GLN A 48 -3.52 -0.71 0.47
C GLN A 48 -2.21 -0.64 1.26
N ASN A 49 -1.61 0.54 1.40
CA ASN A 49 -0.37 0.71 2.16
C ASN A 49 -0.51 0.28 3.62
N LYS A 50 -1.63 0.62 4.27
CA LYS A 50 -1.91 0.17 5.64
C LYS A 50 -2.01 -1.34 5.73
N ALA A 51 -2.76 -1.96 4.80
CA ALA A 51 -2.89 -3.42 4.75
C ALA A 51 -1.54 -4.11 4.51
N PHE A 52 -0.71 -3.57 3.62
CA PHE A 52 0.63 -4.08 3.34
C PHE A 52 1.59 -3.93 4.52
N GLN A 53 1.57 -2.77 5.19
CA GLN A 53 2.37 -2.57 6.39
C GLN A 53 1.95 -3.55 7.49
N CYS A 54 0.65 -3.68 7.75
CA CYS A 54 0.15 -4.65 8.74
C CYS A 54 0.56 -6.09 8.39
N ALA A 55 0.52 -6.47 7.11
CA ALA A 55 0.94 -7.80 6.69
C ALA A 55 2.45 -8.02 6.90
N LYS A 56 3.26 -7.02 6.57
CA LYS A 56 4.71 -7.05 6.79
C LYS A 56 5.04 -7.16 8.27
N ASP A 57 4.46 -6.31 9.12
CA ASP A 57 4.67 -6.35 10.57
C ASP A 57 4.34 -7.73 11.15
N HIS A 58 3.29 -8.37 10.63
CA HIS A 58 2.91 -9.71 11.07
C HIS A 58 3.90 -10.79 10.60
N VAL A 59 4.36 -10.71 9.35
CA VAL A 59 5.41 -11.60 8.83
C VAL A 59 6.71 -11.41 9.61
N ASP A 60 7.11 -10.17 9.89
CA ASP A 60 8.32 -9.84 10.65
C ASP A 60 8.21 -10.36 12.09
N SER A 61 7.04 -10.25 12.73
CA SER A 61 6.78 -10.82 14.05
C SER A 61 6.85 -12.35 14.09
N MET A 62 6.44 -13.02 13.01
CA MET A 62 6.52 -14.49 12.88
C MET A 62 7.90 -14.98 12.42
N SER A 63 8.66 -14.13 11.74
CA SER A 63 9.98 -14.44 11.18
C SER A 63 11.13 -14.20 12.17
N SER A 64 10.83 -13.86 13.43
CA SER A 64 11.80 -13.56 14.50
C SER A 64 12.69 -14.74 14.94
N GLY A 65 12.73 -15.85 14.19
CA GLY A 65 13.62 -16.97 14.44
C GLY A 65 13.93 -17.76 13.17
N ASN A 66 15.20 -17.72 12.75
CA ASN A 66 15.91 -18.65 11.87
C ASN A 66 15.09 -19.37 10.79
N GLY A 67 14.84 -18.73 9.64
CA GLY A 67 14.48 -19.42 8.40
C GLY A 67 13.22 -20.31 8.45
N ILE A 68 12.40 -20.16 9.50
CA ILE A 68 11.18 -20.95 9.67
C ILE A 68 10.20 -20.53 8.56
N LYS A 69 9.89 -21.49 7.69
CA LYS A 69 8.88 -21.35 6.65
C LYS A 69 7.58 -20.92 7.33
N ILE A 70 7.14 -19.71 7.05
CA ILE A 70 5.92 -19.13 7.61
C ILE A 70 4.74 -20.04 7.23
N ASP A 71 3.98 -20.51 8.22
CA ASP A 71 2.79 -21.32 7.99
C ASP A 71 1.73 -20.46 7.28
N SER A 72 1.59 -20.62 5.96
CA SER A 72 0.70 -19.79 5.13
C SER A 72 -0.75 -19.79 5.64
N LYS A 73 -1.20 -20.91 6.21
CA LYS A 73 -2.54 -21.03 6.82
C LYS A 73 -2.69 -20.15 8.06
N LYS A 74 -1.69 -20.12 8.95
CA LYS A 74 -1.72 -19.30 10.17
C LYS A 74 -1.62 -17.81 9.82
N LEU A 75 -0.77 -17.47 8.85
CA LEU A 75 -0.66 -16.11 8.33
C LEU A 75 -2.01 -15.65 7.75
N ALA A 76 -2.66 -16.44 6.89
CA ALA A 76 -3.96 -16.09 6.31
C ALA A 76 -5.05 -15.88 7.38
N LEU A 77 -5.11 -16.76 8.39
CA LEU A 77 -6.03 -16.64 9.52
C LEU A 77 -5.79 -15.36 10.32
N ALA A 78 -4.53 -15.02 10.58
CA ALA A 78 -4.19 -13.83 11.36
C ALA A 78 -4.48 -12.54 10.60
N LEU A 79 -4.13 -12.49 9.31
CA LEU A 79 -4.48 -11.36 8.44
C LEU A 79 -6.00 -11.18 8.40
N LYS A 80 -6.77 -12.24 8.20
CA LYS A 80 -8.24 -12.19 8.18
C LYS A 80 -8.86 -11.68 9.49
N LYS A 81 -8.29 -12.04 10.65
CA LYS A 81 -8.75 -11.53 11.97
C LYS A 81 -8.43 -10.04 12.19
N GLN A 82 -7.30 -9.57 11.69
CA GLN A 82 -6.94 -8.16 11.75
C GLN A 82 -7.83 -7.32 10.82
N SER A 83 -8.16 -7.86 9.64
CA SER A 83 -9.07 -7.23 8.67
C SER A 83 -10.51 -7.12 9.16
N THR A 84 -10.96 -7.92 10.12
CA THR A 84 -12.30 -7.76 10.71
C THR A 84 -12.39 -6.69 11.79
N ASN A 85 -11.27 -6.33 12.43
CA ASN A 85 -11.21 -5.27 13.45
C ASN A 85 -11.02 -3.89 12.83
N LEU A 86 -10.27 -3.81 11.73
CA LEU A 86 -10.29 -2.64 10.86
C LEU A 86 -11.62 -2.70 10.10
N SER A 87 -12.42 -1.64 10.12
CA SER A 87 -13.74 -1.55 9.47
C SER A 87 -13.69 -1.61 7.93
N PHE A 88 -12.97 -2.57 7.33
CA PHE A 88 -12.84 -2.78 5.90
C PHE A 88 -12.56 -4.26 5.60
N PRO A 89 -13.33 -4.91 4.71
CA PRO A 89 -13.04 -6.28 4.29
C PRO A 89 -11.75 -6.29 3.45
N VAL A 90 -10.69 -6.92 3.95
CA VAL A 90 -9.46 -7.13 3.18
C VAL A 90 -9.28 -8.63 2.93
N GLU A 91 -9.37 -9.04 1.66
CA GLU A 91 -8.92 -10.36 1.22
C GLU A 91 -7.58 -10.21 0.49
N ILE A 92 -6.46 -10.37 1.22
CA ILE A 92 -5.13 -10.41 0.61
C ILE A 92 -4.91 -11.82 0.04
N THR A 93 -5.23 -12.02 -1.24
CA THR A 93 -5.24 -13.36 -1.85
C THR A 93 -3.84 -13.92 -2.16
N SER A 94 -2.78 -13.11 -2.19
CA SER A 94 -1.40 -13.62 -2.23
C SER A 94 -0.36 -12.50 -2.09
N ILE A 95 0.58 -12.63 -1.15
CA ILE A 95 1.85 -11.91 -1.17
C ILE A 95 2.87 -12.87 -1.78
N ALA A 96 3.22 -12.65 -3.06
CA ALA A 96 4.31 -13.39 -3.68
C ALA A 96 5.63 -12.77 -3.21
N ARG A 97 6.42 -13.53 -2.45
CA ARG A 97 7.83 -13.21 -2.24
C ARG A 97 8.49 -13.18 -3.63
N SER A 98 9.06 -12.04 -3.98
CA SER A 98 10.01 -12.01 -5.11
C SER A 98 11.28 -12.65 -4.58
N ASP A 99 11.56 -13.88 -5.03
CA ASP A 99 12.83 -14.53 -4.77
C ASP A 99 13.94 -13.62 -5.30
N VAL A 100 14.86 -13.26 -4.42
CA VAL A 100 16.13 -12.62 -4.75
C VAL A 100 16.90 -13.59 -5.63
N VAL A 101 17.20 -13.17 -6.87
CA VAL A 101 18.31 -13.68 -7.67
C VAL A 101 19.25 -12.52 -7.93
#